data_AF-A0A059F2A1-F1
#
_entry.id   AF-A0A059F2A1-F1
#
_cell.length_a   1.000
_cell.length_b   1.000
_cell.length_c   1.000
_cell.angle_alpha   90.00
_cell.angle_beta   90.00
_cell.angle_gamma   90.00
#
_symmetry.space_group_name_H-M   'P 1'
#
loop_
_entity.id
_entity.type
_entity.pdbx_description
1 polymer ?
#
loop_
_entity_poly.entity_id
_entity_poly.type
_entity_poly.pdbx_seq_one_letter_code
_entity_poly.pdbx_strand_id
1 'polypeptide(L)'
;MNNKSELLKHEIAFVVGQIANLAPENVDVAVDWLINELKNKDNHPMVRHECAESLGAICNERCNEILKEYINDECDIVRESCLVALDISDYKISEEAEYSIKA
;
A
#
# COMPACT_ATOMS: atom_id res chain seq x y z
N MET A 1 -19.97 15.30 -5.47
CA MET A 1 -19.95 14.09 -6.33
C MET A 1 -19.07 14.38 -7.55
N ASN A 2 -17.76 14.15 -7.43
CA ASN A 2 -16.82 14.19 -8.56
C ASN A 2 -16.10 12.83 -8.69
N ASN A 3 -16.90 11.76 -8.58
CA ASN A 3 -16.45 10.39 -8.29
C ASN A 3 -15.59 9.77 -9.41
N LYS A 4 -15.64 10.32 -10.63
CA LYS A 4 -14.82 9.82 -11.75
C LYS A 4 -13.32 10.08 -11.54
N SER A 5 -12.97 11.22 -10.95
CA SER A 5 -11.56 11.53 -10.66
C SER A 5 -11.02 10.64 -9.54
N GLU A 6 -11.85 10.34 -8.54
CA GLU A 6 -11.42 9.52 -7.40
C GLU A 6 -11.27 8.05 -7.78
N LEU A 7 -12.18 7.51 -8.59
CA LEU A 7 -12.01 6.15 -9.13
C LEU A 7 -10.77 6.06 -10.03
N LEU A 8 -10.51 7.08 -10.87
CA LEU A 8 -9.31 7.07 -11.69
C LEU A 8 -8.03 7.12 -10.83
N LYS A 9 -7.99 7.96 -9.79
CA LYS A 9 -6.85 8.01 -8.87
C LYS A 9 -6.64 6.69 -8.11
N HIS A 10 -7.72 6.03 -7.72
CA HIS A 10 -7.68 4.68 -7.16
C HIS A 10 -6.99 3.72 -8.15
N GLU A 11 -7.45 3.63 -9.40
CA GLU A 11 -6.82 2.76 -10.40
C GLU A 11 -5.34 3.13 -10.66
N ILE A 12 -4.98 4.42 -10.60
CA ILE A 12 -3.59 4.85 -10.71
C ILE A 12 -2.77 4.30 -9.53
N ALA A 13 -3.28 4.37 -8.30
CA ALA A 13 -2.60 3.82 -7.13
C ALA A 13 -2.38 2.32 -7.26
N PHE A 14 -3.41 1.57 -7.66
CA PHE A 14 -3.32 0.14 -7.94
C PHE A 14 -2.21 -0.17 -8.96
N VAL A 15 -2.23 0.51 -10.11
CA VAL A 15 -1.25 0.29 -11.19
C VAL A 15 0.17 0.66 -10.76
N VAL A 16 0.35 1.73 -9.98
CA VAL A 16 1.65 2.10 -9.41
C VAL A 16 2.20 0.99 -8.51
N GLY A 17 1.35 0.40 -7.66
CA GLY A 17 1.71 -0.76 -6.84
C GLY A 17 2.16 -1.97 -7.68
N GLN A 18 1.47 -2.27 -8.78
CA GLN A 18 1.86 -3.36 -9.69
C GLN A 18 3.19 -3.08 -10.41
N ILE A 19 3.41 -1.85 -10.87
CA ILE A 19 4.66 -1.45 -11.54
C ILE A 19 5.85 -1.58 -10.59
N ALA A 20 5.70 -1.22 -9.31
CA ALA A 20 6.75 -1.34 -8.31
C ALA A 20 7.29 -2.78 -8.18
N ASN A 21 6.43 -3.78 -8.35
CA ASN A 21 6.83 -5.20 -8.35
C ASN A 21 7.49 -5.66 -9.66
N LEU A 22 7.18 -5.02 -10.79
CA LEU A 22 7.67 -5.40 -12.13
C LEU A 22 8.93 -4.63 -12.55
N ALA A 23 9.17 -3.45 -11.99
CA ALA A 23 10.30 -2.57 -12.31
C ALA A 23 11.01 -2.13 -11.02
N PRO A 24 11.89 -2.99 -10.45
CA PRO A 24 12.55 -2.75 -9.17
C PRO A 24 13.32 -1.44 -9.09
N GLU A 25 13.84 -0.93 -10.21
CA GLU A 25 14.54 0.36 -10.29
C GLU A 25 13.65 1.57 -9.97
N ASN A 26 12.33 1.41 -10.00
CA ASN A 26 11.36 2.47 -9.72
C ASN A 26 10.62 2.29 -8.39
N VAL A 27 10.97 1.26 -7.59
CA VAL A 27 10.24 0.93 -6.35
C VAL A 27 10.22 2.10 -5.37
N ASP A 28 11.34 2.80 -5.20
CA ASP A 28 11.43 3.92 -4.26
C ASP A 28 10.51 5.09 -4.66
N VAL A 29 10.46 5.39 -5.96
CA VAL A 29 9.59 6.45 -6.51
C VAL A 29 8.12 6.08 -6.34
N ALA A 30 7.77 4.81 -6.58
CA ALA A 30 6.42 4.32 -6.39
C ALA A 30 6.00 4.38 -4.91
N VAL A 31 6.87 3.93 -4.00
CA VAL A 31 6.63 3.96 -2.55
C VAL A 31 6.51 5.40 -2.05
N ASP A 32 7.37 6.32 -2.49
CA ASP A 32 7.27 7.75 -2.18
C ASP A 32 5.90 8.31 -2.55
N TRP A 33 5.46 8.02 -3.78
CA TRP A 33 4.19 8.52 -4.29
C TRP A 33 3.01 7.95 -3.50
N LEU A 34 2.98 6.62 -3.28
CA LEU A 34 1.91 5.95 -2.54
C LEU A 34 1.82 6.44 -1.09
N ILE A 35 2.97 6.68 -0.42
CA ILE A 35 3.01 7.26 0.92
C ILE A 35 2.38 8.65 0.93
N ASN A 36 2.72 9.50 -0.04
CA ASN A 36 2.18 10.86 -0.10
C ASN A 36 0.66 10.85 -0.31
N GLU A 37 0.15 9.98 -1.17
CA GLU A 37 -1.30 9.89 -1.43
C GLU A 37 -2.07 9.27 -0.25
N LEU A 38 -1.50 8.31 0.48
CA LEU A 38 -2.06 7.77 1.74
C LEU A 38 -2.14 8.85 2.83
N LYS A 39 -1.09 9.67 2.95
CA LYS A 39 -1.01 10.77 3.93
C LYS A 39 -1.98 11.91 3.63
N ASN A 40 -2.32 12.11 2.37
CA ASN A 40 -3.15 13.22 1.93
C ASN A 40 -4.60 13.08 2.39
N LYS A 41 -5.00 13.84 3.41
CA LYS A 41 -6.37 13.85 3.96
C LYS A 41 -7.40 14.49 3.03
N ASP A 42 -6.96 15.21 2.00
CA ASP A 42 -7.85 15.76 0.98
C ASP A 42 -8.24 14.71 -0.09
N ASN A 43 -7.53 13.59 -0.16
CA ASN A 43 -7.90 12.48 -1.03
C ASN A 43 -9.14 11.76 -0.50
N HIS A 44 -9.95 11.26 -1.43
CA HIS A 44 -11.07 10.42 -1.07
C HIS A 44 -10.57 9.14 -0.37
N PRO A 45 -11.27 8.65 0.68
CA PRO A 45 -10.85 7.47 1.44
C PRO A 45 -10.55 6.23 0.59
N MET A 46 -11.28 6.01 -0.51
CA MET A 46 -11.00 4.91 -1.45
C MET A 46 -9.61 5.01 -2.09
N VAL A 47 -9.13 6.21 -2.42
CA VAL A 47 -7.78 6.37 -2.99
C VAL A 47 -6.74 6.00 -1.93
N ARG A 48 -6.94 6.48 -0.69
CA ARG A 48 -6.05 6.18 0.44
C ARG A 48 -6.04 4.68 0.78
N HIS A 49 -7.18 4.00 0.70
CA HIS A 49 -7.30 2.55 0.85
C HIS A 49 -6.42 1.81 -0.16
N GLU A 50 -6.55 2.15 -1.45
CA GLU A 50 -5.80 1.49 -2.51
C GLU A 50 -4.29 1.75 -2.39
N CYS A 51 -3.90 2.95 -1.93
CA CYS A 51 -2.50 3.22 -1.59
C CYS A 51 -1.99 2.31 -0.47
N ALA A 52 -2.78 2.08 0.59
CA ALA A 52 -2.41 1.19 1.69
C ALA A 52 -2.25 -0.26 1.20
N GLU A 53 -3.20 -0.77 0.42
CA GLU A 53 -3.13 -2.13 -0.14
C GLU A 53 -1.93 -2.30 -1.08
N SER A 54 -1.66 -1.30 -1.93
CA SER A 54 -0.50 -1.29 -2.82
C SER A 54 0.83 -1.30 -2.05
N LEU A 55 0.94 -0.53 -0.95
CA LEU A 55 2.12 -0.56 -0.07
C LEU A 55 2.30 -1.94 0.59
N GLY A 56 1.22 -2.56 1.06
CA GLY A 56 1.26 -3.92 1.61
C GLY A 56 1.66 -4.96 0.56
N ALA A 57 1.23 -4.78 -0.69
CA ALA A 57 1.61 -5.65 -1.79
C ALA A 57 3.11 -5.54 -2.15
N ILE A 58 3.70 -4.34 -2.06
CA ILE A 58 5.14 -4.10 -2.27
C ILE A 58 5.99 -4.71 -1.14
N CYS A 59 5.48 -4.71 0.10
CA CYS A 59 6.03 -5.52 1.19
C CYS A 59 7.51 -5.23 1.54
N ASN A 60 7.88 -3.95 1.70
CA ASN A 60 9.21 -3.58 2.22
C ASN A 60 9.13 -2.89 3.59
N GLU A 61 10.28 -2.71 4.26
CA GLU A 61 10.35 -2.14 5.61
C GLU A 61 9.66 -0.77 5.70
N ARG A 62 9.94 0.11 4.74
CA ARG A 62 9.38 1.46 4.68
C ARG A 62 7.86 1.45 4.48
N CYS A 63 7.34 0.51 3.69
CA CYS A 63 5.89 0.29 3.54
C CYS A 63 5.26 -0.16 4.87
N ASN A 64 5.90 -1.08 5.58
CA ASN A 64 5.38 -1.58 6.85
C ASN A 64 5.41 -0.50 7.94
N GLU A 65 6.44 0.34 7.99
CA GLU A 65 6.53 1.47 8.91
C GLU A 65 5.35 2.43 8.71
N ILE A 66 5.11 2.86 7.47
CA ILE A 66 4.03 3.80 7.21
C ILE A 66 2.66 3.19 7.49
N LEU A 67 2.42 1.91 7.13
CA LEU A 67 1.13 1.26 7.38
C LEU A 67 0.82 1.19 8.88
N LYS A 68 1.84 0.94 9.72
CA LYS A 68 1.72 0.95 11.19
C LYS A 68 1.31 2.31 11.75
N GLU A 69 1.74 3.41 11.13
CA GLU A 69 1.30 4.76 11.54
C GLU A 69 -0.20 4.98 11.33
N TYR A 70 -0.80 4.29 10.34
CA TYR A 70 -2.18 4.49 9.91
C TYR A 70 -3.18 3.46 10.43
N ILE A 71 -2.76 2.50 11.27
CA ILE A 71 -3.67 1.54 11.94
C ILE A 71 -4.60 2.18 12.97
N ASN A 72 -4.44 3.48 13.25
CA ASN A 72 -5.34 4.27 14.10
C ASN A 72 -5.95 5.47 13.34
N ASP A 73 -5.96 5.45 12.00
CA ASP A 73 -6.59 6.51 11.21
C ASP A 73 -8.07 6.69 11.57
N GLU A 74 -8.53 7.94 11.59
CA GLU A 74 -9.92 8.29 11.87
C GLU A 74 -10.91 7.69 10.86
N CYS A 75 -10.45 7.37 9.64
CA CYS A 75 -11.26 6.77 8.61
C CYS A 75 -11.16 5.25 8.65
N ASP A 76 -12.27 4.59 8.98
CA ASP A 76 -12.33 3.13 9.15
C ASP A 76 -11.75 2.37 7.96
N ILE A 77 -12.11 2.73 6.73
CA ILE A 77 -11.64 2.02 5.53
C ILE A 77 -10.11 2.07 5.37
N VAL A 78 -9.49 3.21 5.69
CA VAL A 78 -8.03 3.35 5.59
C VAL A 78 -7.36 2.54 6.69
N ARG A 79 -7.92 2.62 7.91
CA ARG A 79 -7.42 1.91 9.07
C ARG A 79 -7.47 0.39 8.90
N GLU A 80 -8.60 -0.12 8.40
CA GLU A 80 -8.81 -1.54 8.08
C GLU A 80 -7.91 -2.00 6.92
N SER A 81 -7.78 -1.18 5.87
CA SER A 81 -6.88 -1.49 4.75
C SER A 81 -5.42 -1.60 5.20
N CYS A 82 -4.97 -0.75 6.12
CA CYS A 82 -3.61 -0.83 6.66
C CYS A 82 -3.38 -2.10 7.48
N LEU A 83 -4.38 -2.55 8.25
CA LEU A 83 -4.31 -3.81 9.00
C LEU A 83 -4.20 -5.01 8.04
N VAL A 84 -5.08 -5.08 7.04
CA VAL A 84 -5.04 -6.15 6.03
C VAL A 84 -3.72 -6.13 5.25
N ALA A 85 -3.23 -4.94 4.87
CA ALA A 85 -1.96 -4.77 4.17
C ALA A 85 -0.77 -5.29 5.00
N LEU A 86 -0.76 -5.04 6.31
CA LEU A 86 0.25 -5.57 7.23
C LEU A 86 0.16 -7.09 7.37
N ASP A 87 -1.05 -7.65 7.49
CA ASP A 87 -1.25 -9.11 7.58
C ASP A 87 -0.75 -9.81 6.29
N ILE A 88 -1.00 -9.22 5.12
CA ILE A 88 -0.50 -9.72 3.83
C ILE A 88 1.04 -9.65 3.77
N SER A 89 1.61 -8.55 4.23
CA SER A 89 3.07 -8.35 4.29
C SER A 89 3.74 -9.39 5.18
N ASP A 90 3.20 -9.60 6.38
CA ASP A 90 3.69 -10.62 7.33
C ASP A 90 3.58 -12.04 6.75
N TYR A 91 2.47 -12.35 6.06
CA TYR A 91 2.31 -13.64 5.37
C TYR A 91 3.39 -13.84 4.29
N LYS A 92 3.63 -12.84 3.43
CA LYS A 92 4.65 -12.93 2.36
C LYS A 92 6.05 -13.13 2.91
N ILE A 93 6.42 -12.36 3.94
CA ILE A 93 7.73 -12.49 4.61
C ILE A 93 7.89 -13.89 5.21
N SER A 94 6.83 -14.44 5.82
CA SER A 94 6.87 -15.78 6.40
C SER A 94 7.07 -16.88 5.35
N GLU A 95 6.42 -16.73 4.19
CA GLU A 95 6.52 -17.67 3.07
C GLU A 95 7.93 -17.64 2.44
N GLU A 96 8.49 -16.45 2.20
CA GLU A 96 9.87 -16.29 1.71
C GLU A 96 10.91 -16.89 2.68
N ALA A 97 10.71 -16.69 3.98
CA ALA A 97 11.57 -17.29 5.00
C ALA A 97 11.49 -18.82 4.99
N GLU A 98 10.31 -19.41 4.83
CA GLU A 98 10.14 -20.86 4.77
C GLU A 98 10.83 -21.48 3.54
N TYR A 99 10.73 -20.84 2.37
CA TYR A 99 11.45 -21.29 1.17
C TYR A 99 12.97 -21.20 1.31
N SER A 100 13.48 -20.15 1.95
CA SER A 100 14.91 -19.92 2.13
C SER A 100 15.57 -20.96 3.06
N ILE A 101 14.80 -21.56 3.97
CA ILE A 101 15.28 -22.62 4.88
C ILE A 101 15.28 -24.01 4.21
N LYS A 102 14.45 -24.19 3.16
CA LYS A 102 14.30 -25.47 2.45
C LYS A 102 15.18 -25.59 1.20
N ALA A 103 15.90 -24.55 0.81
CA ALA A 103 16.76 -24.49 -0.38
C ALA A 103 18.20 -24.94 -0.13
#